data_AF-A0A2D7ZFB2-F1
#
_entry.id   AF-A0A2D7ZFB2-F1
#
_cell.length_a   1.000
_cell.length_b   1.000
_cell.length_c   1.000
_cell.angle_alpha   90.00
_cell.angle_beta   90.00
_cell.angle_gamma   90.00
#
_symmetry.space_group_name_H-M   'P 1'
#
loop_
_entity.id
_entity.type
_entity.pdbx_description
1 polymer ?
#
loop_
_entity_poly.entity_id
_entity_poly.type
_entity_poly.pdbx_seq_one_letter_code
_entity_poly.pdbx_strand_id
1 'polypeptide(L)'
;MNEQNSEMANEEGGTNPFKASRKQEDWPEEVMIRFKMSAERTGESVDKVAEAFIKHIAEQWGCTDWKAEDEDVLVDWAEGMLIEDRSSNVSGGGGDTVQFVGHWIGVEDKTSDRNGWSVRNATQRWTENQNEAISDGVVGHYFKEDGVWVINTANGAVVTTDPIDEKPTLAFRVGDDYLCLLSKQGRPYPPERIGRYYRFLGNEKNAFFTGEGAKAWRVDLTDDNRHLEIDIGVPVSIQVRLPTTQNEAFQDVLGTNYNFSETMAYGHDWCPEHLQSLLDPFKMWTDADTVGDLAVGLHNLEDAFESGKRTFTGRDGQQGVVGPDVIVRGTVTRMNTEGRESEWDETGRNFSLSVTSLHLQNKEEGRRAEVVGWVSGACNDLTHPFHFRDVDGELWGYGQRSSVLVYGRLKLRVQDGETSPQLSVFGVYTDPKKAWRQAGGGDTGAAQFD
;
A
#
# COMPACT_ATOMS: atom_id res chain seq x y z
N MET A 1 -65.55 56.52 9.17
CA MET A 1 -66.39 55.33 9.40
C MET A 1 -65.93 54.32 8.37
N ASN A 2 -64.98 53.45 8.72
CA ASN A 2 -65.11 52.24 9.53
C ASN A 2 -66.11 51.22 8.95
N GLU A 3 -65.61 49.98 8.94
CA GLU A 3 -66.32 48.69 8.96
C GLU A 3 -66.77 48.15 7.60
N GLN A 4 -66.06 47.12 7.11
CA GLN A 4 -66.30 45.67 7.32
C GLN A 4 -67.46 45.18 6.44
N ASN A 5 -67.45 44.02 5.79
CA ASN A 5 -66.51 42.96 5.47
C ASN A 5 -67.40 42.01 4.64
N SER A 6 -66.98 41.52 3.47
CA SER A 6 -67.42 40.19 3.04
C SER A 6 -66.46 39.63 2.01
N GLU A 7 -65.63 38.74 2.52
CA GLU A 7 -64.75 37.82 1.84
C GLU A 7 -65.50 36.96 0.81
N MET A 8 -64.81 36.63 -0.27
CA MET A 8 -64.51 35.24 -0.73
C MET A 8 -64.45 35.19 -2.25
N ALA A 9 -63.21 35.16 -2.77
CA ALA A 9 -62.73 34.25 -3.80
C ALA A 9 -61.41 34.80 -4.37
N ASN A 10 -60.30 34.19 -3.98
CA ASN A 10 -59.23 33.73 -4.88
C ASN A 10 -58.09 33.16 -4.03
N GLU A 11 -58.20 31.87 -3.73
CA GLU A 11 -57.03 31.02 -3.49
C GLU A 11 -56.36 30.72 -4.83
N GLU A 12 -55.06 30.92 -4.85
CA GLU A 12 -53.99 30.06 -5.41
C GLU A 12 -52.91 30.90 -6.09
N GLY A 13 -51.97 31.32 -5.23
CA GLY A 13 -50.67 31.88 -5.60
C GLY A 13 -49.70 31.60 -4.46
N GLY A 14 -49.40 30.31 -4.24
CA GLY A 14 -48.48 29.87 -3.20
C GLY A 14 -47.08 30.47 -3.42
N THR A 15 -46.72 31.45 -2.60
CA THR A 15 -45.33 31.87 -2.40
C THR A 15 -44.55 30.71 -1.79
N ASN A 16 -43.56 30.19 -2.51
CA ASN A 16 -42.60 29.22 -2.00
C ASN A 16 -41.85 29.83 -0.79
N PRO A 17 -42.00 29.29 0.43
CA PRO A 17 -41.42 29.86 1.64
C PRO A 17 -39.90 29.60 1.77
N PHE A 18 -39.30 28.81 0.87
CA PHE A 18 -37.90 28.36 0.97
C PHE A 18 -36.91 29.15 0.11
N LYS A 19 -37.27 30.33 -0.41
CA LYS A 19 -36.41 31.09 -1.33
C LYS A 19 -36.06 32.49 -0.82
N ALA A 20 -35.65 32.59 0.44
CA ALA A 20 -35.04 33.78 1.00
C ALA A 20 -33.56 33.51 1.32
N SER A 21 -32.69 33.41 0.31
CA SER A 21 -31.25 33.47 0.55
C SER A 21 -30.87 34.90 0.90
N ARG A 22 -30.59 35.15 2.19
CA ARG A 22 -29.85 36.34 2.59
C ARG A 22 -28.42 36.15 2.07
N LYS A 23 -27.92 37.07 1.26
CA LYS A 23 -26.49 37.09 0.92
C LYS A 23 -25.71 37.29 2.23
N GLN A 24 -24.88 36.32 2.58
CA GLN A 24 -24.05 36.40 3.77
C GLN A 24 -22.77 37.18 3.42
N GLU A 25 -22.53 38.31 4.10
CA GLU A 25 -21.33 39.12 3.84
C GLU A 25 -20.11 38.59 4.58
N ASP A 26 -20.34 38.00 5.76
CA ASP A 26 -19.35 37.44 6.68
C ASP A 26 -19.60 35.94 6.92
N TRP A 27 -18.59 35.23 7.41
CA TRP A 27 -18.73 33.82 7.78
C TRP A 27 -19.71 33.64 8.94
N PRO A 28 -20.53 32.56 8.91
CA PRO A 28 -21.27 32.11 10.08
C PRO A 28 -20.41 32.05 11.34
N GLU A 29 -20.96 32.44 12.49
CA GLU A 29 -20.24 32.43 13.77
C GLU A 29 -19.74 31.02 14.12
N GLU A 30 -20.59 30.02 13.88
CA GLU A 30 -20.28 28.60 14.10
C GLU A 30 -19.18 28.06 13.17
N VAL A 31 -19.14 28.52 11.92
CA VAL A 31 -18.04 28.18 10.98
C VAL A 31 -16.73 28.82 11.45
N MET A 32 -16.77 30.07 11.90
CA MET A 32 -15.59 30.77 12.42
C MET A 32 -15.04 30.17 13.71
N ILE A 33 -15.90 29.65 14.60
CA ILE A 33 -15.47 28.91 15.80
C ILE A 33 -14.64 27.68 15.37
N ARG A 34 -15.12 26.91 14.39
CA ARG A 34 -14.42 25.73 13.88
C ARG A 34 -13.10 26.07 13.20
N PHE A 35 -13.04 27.16 12.42
CA PHE A 35 -11.79 27.62 11.83
C PHE A 35 -10.76 28.01 12.89
N LYS A 36 -11.19 28.71 13.96
CA LYS A 36 -10.31 29.04 15.08
C LYS A 36 -9.81 27.81 15.82
N MET A 37 -10.69 26.84 16.09
CA MET A 37 -10.31 25.57 16.72
C MET A 37 -9.30 24.79 15.86
N SER A 38 -9.50 24.75 14.54
CA SER A 38 -8.57 24.12 13.61
C SER A 38 -7.22 24.86 13.55
N ALA A 39 -7.25 26.19 13.44
CA ALA A 39 -6.06 27.04 13.43
C ALA A 39 -5.22 26.91 14.71
N GLU A 40 -5.87 26.88 15.88
CA GLU A 40 -5.21 26.63 17.17
C GLU A 40 -4.58 25.22 17.22
N ARG A 41 -5.23 24.23 16.61
CA ARG A 41 -4.77 22.84 16.58
C ARG A 41 -3.61 22.60 15.63
N THR A 42 -3.64 23.19 14.43
CA THR A 42 -2.62 22.99 13.38
C THR A 42 -1.48 24.00 13.44
N GLY A 43 -1.64 25.09 14.22
CA GLY A 43 -0.68 26.19 14.28
C GLY A 43 -0.73 27.12 13.07
N GLU A 44 -1.76 27.01 12.23
CA GLU A 44 -1.99 27.85 11.06
C GLU A 44 -2.80 29.12 11.41
N SER A 45 -2.87 30.08 10.49
CA SER A 45 -3.77 31.23 10.64
C SER A 45 -5.19 30.88 10.21
N VAL A 46 -6.18 31.49 10.85
CA VAL A 46 -7.61 31.32 10.50
C VAL A 46 -7.89 31.58 9.02
N ASP A 47 -7.21 32.56 8.42
CA ASP A 47 -7.34 32.87 6.99
C ASP A 47 -6.91 31.71 6.08
N LYS A 48 -5.86 30.96 6.47
CA LYS A 48 -5.39 29.79 5.70
C LYS A 48 -6.39 28.64 5.78
N VAL A 49 -6.97 28.42 6.96
CA VAL A 49 -8.02 27.42 7.14
C VAL A 49 -9.26 27.77 6.30
N ALA A 50 -9.63 29.05 6.24
CA ALA A 50 -10.73 29.52 5.41
C ALA A 50 -10.45 29.34 3.91
N GLU A 51 -9.24 29.63 3.44
CA GLU A 51 -8.84 29.37 2.05
C GLU A 51 -8.88 27.87 1.70
N ALA A 52 -8.40 27.02 2.61
CA ALA A 52 -8.47 25.57 2.44
C ALA A 52 -9.92 25.07 2.39
N PHE A 53 -10.80 25.63 3.23
CA PHE A 53 -12.23 25.32 3.23
C PHE A 53 -12.91 25.71 1.91
N ILE A 54 -12.66 26.92 1.41
CA ILE A 54 -13.21 27.37 0.11
C ILE A 54 -12.76 26.43 -1.02
N LYS A 55 -11.48 26.03 -1.03
CA LYS A 55 -10.96 25.08 -2.01
C LYS A 55 -11.66 23.72 -1.89
N HIS A 56 -11.79 23.21 -0.67
CA HIS A 56 -12.41 21.93 -0.40
C HIS A 56 -13.87 21.88 -0.86
N ILE A 57 -14.68 22.89 -0.54
CA ILE A 57 -16.10 22.92 -0.93
C ILE A 57 -16.29 23.09 -2.45
N ALA A 58 -15.36 23.78 -3.11
CA ALA A 58 -15.34 23.89 -4.57
C ALA A 58 -15.01 22.56 -5.24
N GLU A 59 -14.06 21.80 -4.70
CA GLU A 59 -13.65 20.49 -5.23
C GLU A 59 -14.69 19.40 -4.97
N GLN A 60 -15.25 19.33 -3.75
CA GLN A 60 -16.16 18.25 -3.35
C GLN A 60 -17.61 18.48 -3.82
N TRP A 61 -18.10 19.72 -3.70
CA TRP A 61 -19.51 20.03 -3.96
C TRP A 61 -19.72 21.01 -5.11
N GLY A 62 -18.65 21.43 -5.80
CA GLY A 62 -18.75 22.40 -6.90
C GLY A 62 -19.18 23.79 -6.44
N CYS A 63 -19.08 24.10 -5.13
CA CYS A 63 -19.50 25.38 -4.58
C CYS A 63 -18.49 26.47 -4.96
N THR A 64 -18.90 27.38 -5.86
CA THR A 64 -18.04 28.48 -6.35
C THR A 64 -18.35 29.83 -5.69
N ASP A 65 -19.48 29.94 -4.99
CA ASP A 65 -19.87 31.11 -4.20
C ASP A 65 -20.53 30.67 -2.90
N TRP A 66 -19.72 30.52 -1.84
CA TRP A 66 -20.21 30.08 -0.52
C TRP A 66 -21.21 31.05 0.11
N LYS A 67 -21.22 32.33 -0.31
CA LYS A 67 -22.12 33.36 0.24
C LYS A 67 -23.58 33.18 -0.17
N ALA A 68 -23.82 32.31 -1.15
CA ALA A 68 -25.14 31.95 -1.64
C ALA A 68 -25.71 30.71 -0.93
N GLU A 69 -24.90 30.01 -0.15
CA GLU A 69 -25.28 28.78 0.54
C GLU A 69 -25.94 29.05 1.90
N ASP A 70 -26.65 28.04 2.41
CA ASP A 70 -27.26 28.11 3.74
C ASP A 70 -26.19 27.99 4.83
N GLU A 71 -26.39 28.70 5.93
CA GLU A 71 -25.49 28.71 7.09
C GLU A 71 -25.35 27.31 7.68
N ASP A 72 -26.45 26.56 7.81
CA ASP A 72 -26.45 25.19 8.33
C ASP A 72 -25.61 24.25 7.44
N VAL A 73 -25.67 24.45 6.12
CA VAL A 73 -24.89 23.65 5.15
C VAL A 73 -23.40 23.96 5.26
N LEU A 74 -23.04 25.24 5.41
CA LEU A 74 -21.64 25.65 5.60
C LEU A 74 -21.08 25.13 6.93
N VAL A 75 -21.90 25.08 7.98
CA VAL A 75 -21.53 24.49 9.28
C VAL A 75 -21.29 22.98 9.13
N ASP A 76 -22.19 22.25 8.46
CA ASP A 76 -22.04 20.81 8.24
C ASP A 76 -20.81 20.47 7.40
N TRP A 77 -20.52 21.25 6.35
CA TRP A 77 -19.32 21.07 5.54
C TRP A 77 -18.05 21.42 6.31
N ALA A 78 -18.07 22.48 7.12
CA ALA A 78 -16.93 22.85 7.96
C ALA A 78 -16.68 21.78 9.03
N GLU A 79 -17.74 21.25 9.64
CA GLU A 79 -17.67 20.12 10.56
C GLU A 79 -17.12 18.88 9.85
N GLY A 80 -17.64 18.50 8.68
CA GLY A 80 -17.16 17.33 7.92
C GLY A 80 -15.70 17.43 7.45
N MET A 81 -15.24 18.63 7.08
CA MET A 81 -13.83 18.86 6.72
C MET A 81 -12.89 18.83 7.93
N LEU A 82 -13.35 19.32 9.08
CA LEU A 82 -12.51 19.58 10.26
C LEU A 82 -12.62 18.50 11.34
N ILE A 83 -13.66 17.67 11.30
CA ILE A 83 -13.72 16.40 12.02
C ILE A 83 -12.66 15.51 11.38
N GLU A 84 -11.59 15.30 12.14
CA GLU A 84 -10.70 14.19 11.88
C GLU A 84 -11.44 12.90 12.21
N ASP A 85 -11.60 12.07 11.19
CA ASP A 85 -11.88 10.66 11.37
C ASP A 85 -10.84 10.12 12.35
N ARG A 86 -11.22 9.72 13.57
CA ARG A 86 -10.25 9.39 14.63
C ARG A 86 -9.40 8.16 14.32
N SER A 87 -9.61 7.52 13.17
CA SER A 87 -8.71 6.55 12.53
C SER A 87 -7.48 7.19 11.88
N SER A 88 -7.57 8.47 11.45
CA SER A 88 -6.51 9.22 10.76
C SER A 88 -5.49 9.88 11.69
N ASN A 89 -5.75 9.86 13.01
CA ASN A 89 -5.02 10.65 13.99
C ASN A 89 -4.02 9.88 14.87
N VAL A 90 -3.57 8.71 14.42
CA VAL A 90 -2.23 8.24 14.81
C VAL A 90 -1.22 9.06 14.03
N SER A 91 -1.07 10.32 14.43
CA SER A 91 0.03 11.22 14.06
C SER A 91 1.33 10.71 14.70
N GLY A 92 1.74 9.52 14.26
CA GLY A 92 3.07 8.96 14.49
C GLY A 92 4.03 9.52 13.46
N GLY A 93 4.52 10.74 13.70
CA GLY A 93 5.69 11.31 13.04
C GLY A 93 5.54 11.56 11.54
N GLY A 94 5.26 12.81 11.17
CA GLY A 94 5.64 13.33 9.86
C GLY A 94 7.16 13.31 9.75
N GLY A 95 7.73 12.14 9.43
CA GLY A 95 9.10 12.06 8.95
C GLY A 95 9.15 12.68 7.56
N ASP A 96 10.21 13.44 7.27
CA ASP A 96 10.47 13.98 5.94
C ASP A 96 10.40 12.84 4.92
N THR A 97 9.33 12.82 4.11
CA THR A 97 9.23 11.91 2.98
C THR A 97 10.09 12.43 1.84
N VAL A 98 10.70 11.50 1.12
CA VAL A 98 11.51 11.79 -0.06
C VAL A 98 10.85 11.17 -1.30
N GLN A 99 11.00 11.86 -2.44
CA GLN A 99 10.44 11.40 -3.70
C GLN A 99 11.34 10.33 -4.32
N PHE A 100 10.79 9.12 -4.48
CA PHE A 100 11.39 8.05 -5.24
C PHE A 100 10.73 7.96 -6.62
N VAL A 101 11.50 7.58 -7.63
CA VAL A 101 11.04 7.40 -9.02
C VAL A 101 11.53 6.07 -9.57
N GLY A 102 10.73 5.45 -10.43
CA GLY A 102 11.04 4.13 -10.98
C GLY A 102 9.79 3.35 -11.37
N HIS A 103 9.78 2.06 -11.05
CA HIS A 103 8.70 1.13 -11.39
C HIS A 103 8.31 0.26 -10.20
N TRP A 104 7.01 -0.01 -10.06
CA TRP A 104 6.59 -1.20 -9.35
C TRP A 104 7.00 -2.46 -10.14
N ILE A 105 7.53 -3.45 -9.42
CA ILE A 105 8.00 -4.72 -9.99
C ILE A 105 7.29 -5.94 -9.40
N GLY A 106 6.57 -5.78 -8.29
CA GLY A 106 5.74 -6.84 -7.75
C GLY A 106 5.20 -6.60 -6.34
N VAL A 107 4.51 -7.61 -5.81
CA VAL A 107 3.90 -7.64 -4.47
C VAL A 107 4.23 -8.98 -3.82
N GLU A 108 4.57 -8.98 -2.53
CA GLU A 108 4.79 -10.22 -1.77
C GLU A 108 3.49 -10.99 -1.52
N ASP A 109 3.60 -12.30 -1.33
CA ASP A 109 2.48 -13.22 -1.14
C ASP A 109 1.77 -13.07 0.19
N LYS A 110 2.49 -12.70 1.26
CA LYS A 110 1.95 -12.68 2.63
C LYS A 110 1.91 -11.30 3.25
N THR A 111 0.84 -11.02 3.97
CA THR A 111 0.85 -10.00 5.01
C THR A 111 1.64 -10.49 6.23
N SER A 112 2.13 -9.56 7.03
CA SER A 112 2.73 -9.86 8.32
C SER A 112 2.50 -8.72 9.32
N ASP A 113 2.38 -9.08 10.59
CA ASP A 113 2.28 -8.12 11.67
C ASP A 113 3.66 -7.55 12.02
N ARG A 114 3.84 -6.23 11.82
CA ARG A 114 5.06 -5.49 12.16
C ARG A 114 5.28 -5.39 13.66
N ASN A 115 4.19 -5.40 14.44
CA ASN A 115 4.24 -5.24 15.90
C ASN A 115 4.23 -6.58 16.64
N GLY A 116 4.03 -7.70 15.93
CA GLY A 116 3.91 -9.01 16.53
C GLY A 116 5.15 -9.48 17.30
N TRP A 117 6.36 -9.03 16.93
CA TRP A 117 7.56 -9.29 17.76
C TRP A 117 7.57 -8.42 19.01
N SER A 118 7.20 -7.14 18.90
CA SER A 118 7.12 -6.20 20.03
C SER A 118 6.10 -6.67 21.07
N VAL A 119 4.94 -7.15 20.64
CA VAL A 119 3.93 -7.77 21.53
C VAL A 119 4.52 -8.98 22.24
N ARG A 120 5.20 -9.89 21.54
CA ARG A 120 5.79 -11.07 22.18
C ARG A 120 6.88 -10.72 23.17
N ASN A 121 7.77 -9.79 22.81
CA ASN A 121 8.83 -9.32 23.69
C ASN A 121 8.24 -8.62 24.94
N ALA A 122 7.21 -7.79 24.76
CA ALA A 122 6.47 -7.15 25.86
C ALA A 122 5.82 -8.18 26.78
N THR A 123 5.13 -9.18 26.22
CA THR A 123 4.52 -10.29 26.98
C THR A 123 5.56 -11.07 27.78
N GLN A 124 6.70 -11.39 27.16
CA GLN A 124 7.78 -12.12 27.82
C GLN A 124 8.35 -11.31 29.00
N ARG A 125 8.73 -10.05 28.77
CA ARG A 125 9.27 -9.17 29.82
C ARG A 125 8.28 -8.95 30.97
N TRP A 126 7.00 -8.76 30.65
CA TRP A 126 5.95 -8.65 31.67
C TRP A 126 5.85 -9.91 32.54
N THR A 127 5.93 -11.08 31.90
CA THR A 127 5.84 -12.38 32.60
C THR A 127 7.07 -12.65 33.47
N GLU A 128 8.25 -12.18 33.05
CA GLU A 128 9.51 -12.33 33.79
C GLU A 128 9.61 -11.35 34.98
N ASN A 129 9.35 -10.06 34.75
CA ASN A 129 9.40 -9.02 35.79
C ASN A 129 8.58 -7.77 35.40
N GLN A 130 7.40 -7.62 36.03
CA GLN A 130 6.46 -6.54 35.72
C GLN A 130 7.03 -5.14 35.97
N ASN A 131 7.73 -4.94 37.09
CA ASN A 131 8.27 -3.62 37.45
C ASN A 131 9.36 -3.17 36.48
N GLU A 132 10.21 -4.10 36.06
CA GLU A 132 11.28 -3.85 35.10
C GLU A 132 10.72 -3.58 33.69
N ALA A 133 9.68 -4.31 33.27
CA ALA A 133 9.01 -4.08 32.00
C ALA A 133 8.41 -2.67 31.87
N ILE A 134 7.85 -2.13 32.97
CA ILE A 134 7.35 -0.75 33.03
C ILE A 134 8.53 0.23 33.09
N SER A 135 9.51 0.02 33.96
CA SER A 135 10.63 0.97 34.14
C SER A 135 11.50 1.12 32.90
N ASP A 136 11.65 0.04 32.12
CA ASP A 136 12.37 0.05 30.84
C ASP A 136 11.59 0.76 29.73
N GLY A 137 10.34 1.17 30.00
CA GLY A 137 9.47 1.81 29.02
C GLY A 137 9.04 0.90 27.87
N VAL A 138 9.14 -0.43 28.05
CA VAL A 138 8.73 -1.40 27.03
C VAL A 138 7.22 -1.56 27.00
N VAL A 139 6.57 -1.43 28.17
CA VAL A 139 5.15 -1.74 28.37
C VAL A 139 4.46 -0.63 29.15
N GLY A 140 3.25 -0.26 28.72
CA GLY A 140 2.28 0.46 29.55
C GLY A 140 1.27 -0.52 30.13
N HIS A 141 1.00 -0.43 31.43
CA HIS A 141 0.03 -1.30 32.12
C HIS A 141 -1.27 -0.54 32.38
N TYR A 142 -2.40 -1.10 31.96
CA TYR A 142 -3.70 -0.49 32.22
C TYR A 142 -4.20 -0.82 33.62
N PHE A 143 -4.67 0.20 34.33
CA PHE A 143 -5.38 0.08 35.59
C PHE A 143 -6.63 0.97 35.59
N LYS A 144 -7.54 0.73 36.53
CA LYS A 144 -8.83 1.42 36.61
C LYS A 144 -8.74 2.58 37.58
N GLU A 145 -9.16 3.76 37.15
CA GLU A 145 -9.24 4.96 38.00
C GLU A 145 -10.41 5.84 37.51
N ASP A 146 -11.24 6.33 38.42
CA ASP A 146 -12.33 7.28 38.13
C ASP A 146 -13.26 6.91 36.94
N GLY A 147 -13.52 5.62 36.74
CA GLY A 147 -14.42 5.13 35.69
C GLY A 147 -13.80 5.07 34.29
N VAL A 148 -12.51 5.41 34.15
CA VAL A 148 -11.74 5.29 32.91
C VAL A 148 -10.52 4.38 33.10
N TRP A 149 -9.98 3.93 31.98
CA TRP A 149 -8.68 3.26 31.96
C TRP A 149 -7.55 4.29 32.07
N VAL A 150 -6.51 3.95 32.83
CA VAL A 150 -5.29 4.74 32.98
C VAL A 150 -4.09 3.85 32.70
N ILE A 151 -3.09 4.38 31.98
CA ILE A 151 -1.89 3.64 31.60
C ILE A 151 -0.74 4.04 32.52
N ASN A 152 -0.23 3.10 33.29
CA ASN A 152 1.02 3.27 34.04
C ASN A 152 2.22 3.05 33.11
N THR A 153 3.10 4.05 33.01
CA THR A 153 4.30 4.01 32.15
C THR A 153 5.54 4.43 32.94
N ALA A 154 6.75 4.21 32.38
CA ALA A 154 8.00 4.75 32.92
C ALA A 154 7.96 6.28 33.14
N ASN A 155 7.16 7.00 32.34
CA ASN A 155 7.04 8.46 32.37
C ASN A 155 5.89 8.96 33.26
N GLY A 156 5.22 8.06 33.98
CA GLY A 156 4.06 8.35 34.81
C GLY A 156 2.74 7.83 34.22
N ALA A 157 1.64 8.21 34.87
CA ALA A 157 0.30 7.79 34.49
C ALA A 157 -0.24 8.62 33.31
N VAL A 158 -0.84 7.95 32.33
CA VAL A 158 -1.54 8.57 31.20
C VAL A 158 -3.02 8.20 31.28
N VAL A 159 -3.86 9.19 31.60
CA VAL A 159 -5.31 9.01 31.66
C VAL A 159 -5.87 8.87 30.24
N THR A 160 -6.68 7.83 29.99
CA THR A 160 -7.32 7.64 28.68
C THR A 160 -8.77 8.13 28.72
N THR A 161 -9.40 8.18 27.55
CA THR A 161 -10.85 8.41 27.41
C THR A 161 -11.64 7.11 27.36
N ASP A 162 -10.99 5.95 27.49
CA ASP A 162 -11.63 4.65 27.33
C ASP A 162 -12.39 4.29 28.61
N PRO A 163 -13.68 3.93 28.53
CA PRO A 163 -14.45 3.56 29.70
C PRO A 163 -14.07 2.16 30.22
N ILE A 164 -14.14 1.95 31.54
CA ILE A 164 -13.65 0.70 32.19
C ILE A 164 -14.50 -0.56 31.93
N ASP A 165 -15.70 -0.37 31.39
CA ASP A 165 -16.65 -1.42 31.02
C ASP A 165 -16.29 -2.09 29.69
N GLU A 166 -15.46 -1.44 28.88
CA GLU A 166 -14.97 -1.96 27.61
C GLU A 166 -13.48 -2.31 27.67
N LYS A 167 -13.03 -3.07 26.67
CA LYS A 167 -11.61 -3.34 26.47
C LYS A 167 -10.91 -2.01 26.14
N PRO A 168 -9.80 -1.66 26.82
CA PRO A 168 -9.08 -0.42 26.53
C PRO A 168 -8.54 -0.40 25.10
N THR A 169 -8.54 0.79 24.49
CA THR A 169 -8.04 1.01 23.12
C THR A 169 -6.52 0.78 23.10
N LEU A 170 -5.98 0.24 22.01
CA LEU A 170 -4.55 -0.13 21.85
C LEU A 170 -4.06 -1.23 22.80
N ALA A 171 -4.94 -1.85 23.59
CA ALA A 171 -4.55 -2.87 24.54
C ALA A 171 -4.47 -4.28 23.91
N PHE A 172 -3.50 -5.05 24.40
CA PHE A 172 -3.43 -6.50 24.24
C PHE A 172 -3.42 -7.17 25.62
N ARG A 173 -3.93 -8.40 25.68
CA ARG A 173 -4.15 -9.11 26.95
C ARG A 173 -2.98 -10.03 27.27
N VAL A 174 -2.51 -10.01 28.51
CA VAL A 174 -1.51 -10.94 29.06
C VAL A 174 -2.00 -11.45 30.40
N GLY A 175 -2.46 -12.70 30.45
CA GLY A 175 -3.14 -13.24 31.62
C GLY A 175 -4.43 -12.46 31.91
N ASP A 176 -4.52 -11.87 33.10
CA ASP A 176 -5.64 -11.03 33.53
C ASP A 176 -5.37 -9.53 33.36
N ASP A 177 -4.18 -9.16 32.91
CA ASP A 177 -3.77 -7.77 32.69
C ASP A 177 -4.01 -7.30 31.25
N TYR A 178 -4.26 -6.00 31.11
CA TYR A 178 -4.20 -5.29 29.85
C TYR A 178 -2.92 -4.47 29.75
N LEU A 179 -2.23 -4.60 28.62
CA LEU A 179 -0.97 -3.92 28.33
C LEU A 179 -1.07 -3.16 27.01
N CYS A 180 -0.26 -2.11 26.83
CA CYS A 180 0.00 -1.49 25.54
C CYS A 180 1.50 -1.40 25.26
N LEU A 181 1.84 -1.29 23.98
CA LEU A 181 3.20 -1.00 23.54
C LEU A 181 3.45 0.51 23.62
N LEU A 182 4.67 0.91 24.00
CA LEU A 182 5.04 2.32 24.14
C LEU A 182 6.10 2.73 23.12
N SER A 183 5.92 3.90 22.50
CA SER A 183 6.93 4.52 21.66
C SER A 183 8.13 5.00 22.51
N LYS A 184 9.22 5.42 21.86
CA LYS A 184 10.36 6.04 22.58
C LYS A 184 9.96 7.28 23.39
N GLN A 185 8.86 7.94 23.03
CA GLN A 185 8.29 9.08 23.73
C GLN A 185 7.29 8.68 24.83
N GLY A 186 7.13 7.37 25.09
CA GLY A 186 6.19 6.84 26.08
C GLY A 186 4.72 6.92 25.66
N ARG A 187 4.44 7.09 24.35
CA ARG A 187 3.06 7.13 23.85
C ARG A 187 2.58 5.71 23.48
N PRO A 188 1.35 5.32 23.88
CA PRO A 188 0.80 4.02 23.48
C PRO A 188 0.60 3.95 21.96
N TYR A 189 0.82 2.77 21.38
CA TYR A 189 0.57 2.52 19.97
C TYR A 189 -0.07 1.13 19.72
N PRO A 190 -0.70 0.90 18.56
CA PRO A 190 -1.46 -0.33 18.30
C PRO A 190 -0.63 -1.61 18.48
N PRO A 191 -1.19 -2.67 19.08
CA PRO A 191 -0.50 -3.94 19.28
C PRO A 191 -0.31 -4.71 17.97
N GLU A 192 -1.11 -4.39 16.96
CA GLU A 192 -1.09 -5.01 15.65
C GLU A 192 -0.87 -3.92 14.60
N ARG A 193 0.01 -4.20 13.63
CA ARG A 193 0.19 -3.36 12.45
C ARG A 193 0.46 -4.27 11.26
N ILE A 194 -0.61 -4.67 10.60
CA ILE A 194 -0.52 -5.56 9.44
C ILE A 194 -0.04 -4.79 8.22
N GLY A 195 0.99 -5.32 7.58
CA GLY A 195 1.53 -4.77 6.34
C GLY A 195 1.92 -5.83 5.33
N ARG A 196 2.03 -5.40 4.08
CA ARG A 196 2.51 -6.19 2.94
C ARG A 196 3.66 -5.45 2.27
N TYR A 197 4.70 -6.17 1.89
CA TYR A 197 5.78 -5.58 1.13
C TYR A 197 5.45 -5.53 -0.36
N TYR A 198 5.56 -4.34 -0.91
CA TYR A 198 5.53 -4.07 -2.34
C TYR A 198 6.97 -3.92 -2.82
N ARG A 199 7.23 -4.25 -4.08
CA ARG A 199 8.58 -4.32 -4.63
C ARG A 199 8.74 -3.24 -5.66
N PHE A 200 9.72 -2.38 -5.43
CA PHE A 200 9.95 -1.18 -6.21
C PHE A 200 11.38 -1.18 -6.78
N LEU A 201 11.51 -0.99 -8.09
CA LEU A 201 12.79 -0.79 -8.74
C LEU A 201 12.96 0.69 -9.05
N GLY A 202 13.83 1.35 -8.31
CA GLY A 202 14.03 2.78 -8.45
C GLY A 202 14.97 3.35 -7.41
N ASN A 203 14.96 4.66 -7.28
CA ASN A 203 15.80 5.37 -6.32
C ASN A 203 15.20 6.75 -6.03
N GLU A 204 15.79 7.49 -5.10
CA GLU A 204 15.51 8.92 -4.93
C GLU A 204 15.70 9.63 -6.28
N LYS A 205 14.79 10.53 -6.63
CA LYS A 205 14.73 11.18 -7.95
C LYS A 205 16.08 11.70 -8.44
N ASN A 206 16.86 12.35 -7.58
CA ASN A 206 18.17 12.88 -7.95
C ASN A 206 19.20 11.76 -8.14
N ALA A 207 19.21 10.76 -7.25
CA ALA A 207 20.14 9.64 -7.31
C ALA A 207 19.87 8.72 -8.51
N PHE A 208 18.61 8.61 -8.95
CA PHE A 208 18.18 7.76 -10.05
C PHE A 208 18.91 8.07 -11.37
N PHE A 209 19.21 9.33 -11.64
CA PHE A 209 19.92 9.77 -12.86
C PHE A 209 21.45 9.89 -12.68
N THR A 210 21.96 9.50 -11.52
CA THR A 210 23.41 9.53 -11.22
C THR A 210 23.97 8.11 -11.17
N GLY A 211 25.29 7.97 -10.96
CA GLY A 211 25.97 6.68 -10.94
C GLY A 211 25.51 5.69 -9.84
N GLU A 212 24.55 6.05 -9.01
CA GLU A 212 23.90 5.12 -8.06
C GLU A 212 22.77 4.29 -8.66
N GLY A 213 22.20 4.72 -9.80
CA GLY A 213 21.22 3.96 -10.59
C GLY A 213 19.95 3.54 -9.85
N ALA A 214 19.24 2.57 -10.41
CA ALA A 214 18.05 1.97 -9.82
C ALA A 214 18.43 0.84 -8.85
N LYS A 215 17.70 0.72 -7.75
CA LYS A 215 17.87 -0.33 -6.75
C LYS A 215 16.53 -0.99 -6.46
N ALA A 216 16.57 -2.26 -6.03
CA ALA A 216 15.37 -2.95 -5.59
C ALA A 216 15.08 -2.61 -4.11
N TRP A 217 13.85 -2.15 -3.86
CA TRP A 217 13.36 -1.76 -2.54
C TRP A 217 12.11 -2.56 -2.17
N ARG A 218 11.91 -2.73 -0.86
CA ARG A 218 10.64 -3.16 -0.27
C ARG A 218 9.92 -1.93 0.27
N VAL A 219 8.74 -1.63 -0.26
CA VAL A 219 7.88 -0.57 0.27
C VAL A 219 6.87 -1.22 1.21
N ASP A 220 6.86 -0.80 2.47
CA ASP A 220 5.98 -1.35 3.50
C ASP A 220 4.63 -0.64 3.46
N LEU A 221 3.62 -1.27 2.85
CA LEU A 221 2.26 -0.76 2.84
C LEU A 221 1.45 -1.40 3.98
N THR A 222 0.98 -0.56 4.89
CA THR A 222 0.16 -0.96 6.04
C THR A 222 -1.28 -0.53 5.85
N ASP A 223 -2.17 -1.03 6.72
CA ASP A 223 -3.57 -0.62 6.75
C ASP A 223 -4.24 -0.87 5.39
N ASP A 224 -5.08 0.02 4.89
CA ASP A 224 -5.80 -0.20 3.63
C ASP A 224 -4.88 -0.19 2.40
N ASN A 225 -3.75 0.54 2.48
CA ASN A 225 -2.75 0.57 1.41
C ASN A 225 -2.11 -0.81 1.18
N ARG A 226 -2.20 -1.77 2.11
CA ARG A 226 -1.69 -3.13 1.91
C ARG A 226 -2.39 -3.88 0.76
N HIS A 227 -3.57 -3.41 0.35
CA HIS A 227 -4.38 -3.94 -0.75
C HIS A 227 -4.40 -3.00 -1.97
N LEU A 228 -3.43 -2.09 -2.08
CA LEU A 228 -3.32 -1.18 -3.22
C LEU A 228 -3.02 -1.96 -4.51
N GLU A 229 -3.87 -1.80 -5.52
CA GLU A 229 -3.58 -2.29 -6.86
C GLU A 229 -2.49 -1.42 -7.52
N ILE A 230 -1.52 -2.05 -8.18
CA ILE A 230 -0.40 -1.35 -8.81
C ILE A 230 -0.20 -1.76 -10.27
N ASP A 231 0.28 -0.81 -11.07
CA ASP A 231 0.66 -1.03 -12.44
C ASP A 231 2.15 -1.36 -12.54
N ILE A 232 2.44 -2.63 -12.78
CA ILE A 232 3.81 -3.13 -12.94
C ILE A 232 4.43 -2.54 -14.22
N GLY A 233 5.67 -2.06 -14.11
CA GLY A 233 6.43 -1.58 -15.28
C GLY A 233 5.94 -0.25 -15.87
N VAL A 234 5.00 0.44 -15.22
CA VAL A 234 4.62 1.81 -15.57
C VAL A 234 5.43 2.80 -14.73
N PRO A 235 6.11 3.79 -15.34
CA PRO A 235 6.85 4.81 -14.61
C PRO A 235 5.98 5.46 -13.53
N VAL A 236 6.51 5.59 -12.32
CA VAL A 236 5.77 6.11 -11.17
C VAL A 236 6.69 6.89 -10.24
N SER A 237 6.14 7.89 -9.57
CA SER A 237 6.77 8.56 -8.43
C SER A 237 5.99 8.28 -7.14
N ILE A 238 6.73 8.02 -6.07
CA ILE A 238 6.18 7.68 -4.75
C ILE A 238 6.85 8.53 -3.66
N GLN A 239 6.09 8.86 -2.61
CA GLN A 239 6.62 9.54 -1.42
C GLN A 239 6.83 8.53 -0.30
N VAL A 240 8.08 8.39 0.16
CA VAL A 240 8.48 7.34 1.09
C VAL A 240 9.40 7.88 2.19
N ARG A 241 9.46 7.17 3.31
CA ARG A 241 10.41 7.42 4.40
C ARG A 241 11.57 6.45 4.28
N LEU A 242 12.79 7.01 4.34
CA LEU A 242 14.01 6.21 4.32
C LEU A 242 14.12 5.31 5.55
N PRO A 243 14.77 4.15 5.43
CA PRO A 243 14.99 3.25 6.56
C PRO A 243 15.85 3.92 7.63
N THR A 244 15.38 3.89 8.88
CA THR A 244 16.09 4.46 10.04
C THR A 244 16.77 3.38 10.91
N THR A 245 16.91 2.17 10.38
CA THR A 245 17.35 0.98 11.13
C THR A 245 18.81 0.64 10.85
N GLN A 246 19.51 0.15 11.88
CA GLN A 246 20.86 -0.40 11.74
C GLN A 246 20.84 -1.88 11.30
N ASN A 247 19.68 -2.53 11.29
CA ASN A 247 19.57 -3.92 10.86
C ASN A 247 19.67 -4.00 9.34
N GLU A 248 20.77 -4.59 8.84
CA GLU A 248 21.04 -4.78 7.41
C GLU A 248 19.87 -5.44 6.67
N ALA A 249 19.15 -6.36 7.31
CA ALA A 249 18.01 -7.06 6.71
C ALA A 249 16.78 -6.16 6.47
N PHE A 250 16.80 -4.89 6.88
CA PHE A 250 15.72 -3.92 6.69
C PHE A 250 16.22 -2.58 6.13
N GLN A 251 17.48 -2.51 5.67
CA GLN A 251 18.03 -1.32 5.02
C GLN A 251 17.47 -1.04 3.62
N ASP A 252 16.77 -2.01 3.04
CA ASP A 252 16.04 -1.89 1.78
C ASP A 252 14.52 -1.67 1.99
N VAL A 253 14.08 -1.43 3.23
CA VAL A 253 12.66 -1.22 3.55
C VAL A 253 12.32 0.26 3.66
N LEU A 254 11.47 0.73 2.75
CA LEU A 254 10.91 2.08 2.71
C LEU A 254 9.57 2.10 3.45
N GLY A 255 9.40 3.05 4.37
CA GLY A 255 8.14 3.26 5.07
C GLY A 255 7.21 4.22 4.32
N THR A 256 5.91 4.14 4.58
CA THR A 256 4.91 5.01 3.93
C THR A 256 4.04 5.76 4.94
N ASN A 257 3.48 6.88 4.49
CA ASN A 257 2.46 7.64 5.24
C ASN A 257 1.06 7.03 5.02
N TYR A 258 0.10 7.43 5.84
CA TYR A 258 -1.28 6.93 5.74
C TYR A 258 -1.93 7.26 4.38
N ASN A 259 -1.69 8.46 3.86
CA ASN A 259 -2.19 8.92 2.56
C ASN A 259 -1.31 8.53 1.36
N PHE A 260 -0.55 7.43 1.47
CA PHE A 260 0.42 7.04 0.44
C PHE A 260 -0.17 6.93 -0.97
N SER A 261 -1.34 6.29 -1.10
CA SER A 261 -2.03 6.08 -2.38
C SER A 261 -2.36 7.39 -3.09
N GLU A 262 -2.71 8.45 -2.36
CA GLU A 262 -3.01 9.79 -2.90
C GLU A 262 -1.75 10.52 -3.39
N THR A 263 -0.59 10.20 -2.82
CA THR A 263 0.69 10.82 -3.18
C THR A 263 1.42 10.11 -4.32
N MET A 264 0.93 8.94 -4.74
CA MET A 264 1.48 8.17 -5.84
C MET A 264 1.02 8.77 -7.17
N ALA A 265 1.97 9.01 -8.08
CA ALA A 265 1.67 9.55 -9.41
C ALA A 265 2.35 8.71 -10.50
N TYR A 266 1.54 8.04 -11.31
CA TYR A 266 2.00 7.37 -12.54
C TYR A 266 2.30 8.41 -13.62
N GLY A 267 3.36 8.15 -14.38
CA GLY A 267 3.86 9.05 -15.40
C GLY A 267 5.38 9.16 -15.36
N HIS A 268 5.91 9.85 -16.36
CA HIS A 268 7.34 10.02 -16.60
C HIS A 268 7.77 11.50 -16.59
N ASP A 269 6.95 12.40 -16.04
CA ASP A 269 7.22 13.84 -15.97
C ASP A 269 8.49 14.19 -15.19
N TRP A 270 8.91 13.28 -14.31
CA TRP A 270 10.16 13.38 -13.56
C TRP A 270 11.40 13.00 -14.39
N CYS A 271 11.22 12.44 -15.59
CA CYS A 271 12.28 11.96 -16.47
C CYS A 271 12.47 12.89 -17.68
N PRO A 272 13.71 13.35 -17.96
CA PRO A 272 14.01 14.12 -19.15
C PRO A 272 13.58 13.39 -20.43
N GLU A 273 12.96 14.12 -21.37
CA GLU A 273 12.35 13.56 -22.59
C GLU A 273 13.26 12.58 -23.37
N HIS A 274 14.54 12.94 -23.53
CA HIS A 274 15.52 12.11 -24.23
C HIS A 274 15.84 10.77 -23.54
N LEU A 275 15.55 10.63 -22.24
CA LEU A 275 15.76 9.41 -21.45
C LEU A 275 14.49 8.59 -21.24
N GLN A 276 13.30 9.14 -21.50
CA GLN A 276 12.04 8.45 -21.25
C GLN A 276 11.95 7.11 -21.98
N SER A 277 12.49 7.03 -23.20
CA SER A 277 12.51 5.77 -23.97
C SER A 277 13.35 4.67 -23.33
N LEU A 278 14.24 4.99 -22.38
CA LEU A 278 15.05 4.04 -21.62
C LEU A 278 14.28 3.46 -20.43
N LEU A 279 13.17 4.09 -20.01
CA LEU A 279 12.32 3.58 -18.93
C LEU A 279 11.49 2.35 -19.35
N ASP A 280 11.46 2.00 -20.64
CA ASP A 280 10.84 0.76 -21.10
C ASP A 280 11.39 -0.45 -20.32
N PRO A 281 10.55 -1.27 -19.66
CA PRO A 281 11.04 -2.37 -18.84
C PRO A 281 11.92 -3.38 -19.60
N PHE A 282 11.67 -3.62 -20.88
CA PHE A 282 12.51 -4.52 -21.71
C PHE A 282 13.87 -3.90 -22.10
N LYS A 283 14.11 -2.64 -21.75
CA LYS A 283 15.44 -2.02 -21.78
C LYS A 283 16.00 -1.94 -20.37
N MET A 284 15.31 -1.21 -19.49
CA MET A 284 15.78 -0.89 -18.14
C MET A 284 16.03 -2.14 -17.29
N TRP A 285 15.08 -3.08 -17.24
CA TRP A 285 15.15 -4.20 -16.29
C TRP A 285 16.04 -5.34 -16.76
N THR A 286 16.49 -5.29 -18.01
CA THR A 286 17.40 -6.28 -18.60
C THR A 286 18.81 -5.73 -18.79
N ASP A 287 19.02 -4.46 -18.46
CA ASP A 287 20.32 -3.81 -18.55
C ASP A 287 21.10 -3.99 -17.25
N ALA A 288 22.22 -4.71 -17.33
CA ALA A 288 23.07 -5.01 -16.19
C ALA A 288 23.66 -3.74 -15.56
N ASP A 289 23.88 -2.69 -16.36
CA ASP A 289 24.38 -1.41 -15.83
C ASP A 289 23.31 -0.69 -14.98
N THR A 290 22.03 -0.98 -15.24
CA THR A 290 20.91 -0.36 -14.52
C THR A 290 20.45 -1.17 -13.31
N VAL A 291 20.37 -2.50 -13.40
CA VAL A 291 19.81 -3.36 -12.34
C VAL A 291 20.80 -4.36 -11.74
N GLY A 292 22.06 -4.35 -12.18
CA GLY A 292 23.11 -5.23 -11.68
C GLY A 292 22.76 -6.71 -11.81
N ASP A 293 23.05 -7.47 -10.76
CA ASP A 293 22.84 -8.92 -10.67
C ASP A 293 21.36 -9.33 -10.62
N LEU A 294 20.44 -8.37 -10.60
CA LEU A 294 19.01 -8.66 -10.58
C LEU A 294 18.55 -9.27 -11.92
N ALA A 295 19.11 -8.84 -13.05
CA ALA A 295 18.76 -9.39 -14.36
C ALA A 295 19.51 -10.70 -14.63
N VAL A 296 18.80 -11.83 -14.58
CA VAL A 296 19.40 -13.16 -14.73
C VAL A 296 18.82 -13.87 -15.95
N GLY A 297 19.72 -14.40 -16.78
CA GLY A 297 19.33 -15.29 -17.88
C GLY A 297 18.80 -16.63 -17.34
N LEU A 298 17.71 -17.14 -17.92
CA LEU A 298 17.06 -18.38 -17.45
C LEU A 298 18.01 -19.61 -17.34
N HIS A 299 19.09 -19.63 -18.11
CA HIS A 299 20.08 -20.72 -18.14
C HIS A 299 21.15 -20.65 -17.04
N ASN A 300 21.20 -19.54 -16.28
CA ASN A 300 22.16 -19.25 -15.21
C ASN A 300 21.50 -19.22 -13.83
N LEU A 301 20.25 -19.67 -13.70
CA LEU A 301 19.52 -19.56 -12.43
C LEU A 301 20.15 -20.41 -11.32
N GLU A 302 20.69 -21.59 -11.62
CA GLU A 302 21.37 -22.38 -10.58
C GLU A 302 22.59 -21.65 -10.01
N ASP A 303 23.42 -21.07 -10.88
CA ASP A 303 24.59 -20.28 -10.48
C ASP A 303 24.18 -19.01 -9.71
N ALA A 304 23.12 -18.34 -10.15
CA ALA A 304 22.57 -17.18 -9.45
C ALA A 304 22.03 -17.55 -8.06
N PHE A 305 21.37 -18.71 -7.92
CA PHE A 305 20.93 -19.19 -6.62
C PHE A 305 22.10 -19.46 -5.69
N GLU A 306 23.13 -20.17 -6.17
CA GLU A 306 24.29 -20.53 -5.35
C GLU A 306 25.11 -19.31 -4.90
N SER A 307 25.24 -18.29 -5.77
CA SER A 307 25.94 -17.05 -5.46
C SER A 307 25.13 -16.08 -4.59
N GLY A 308 23.79 -16.05 -4.75
CA GLY A 308 22.92 -15.09 -4.09
C GLY A 308 22.11 -15.62 -2.90
N LYS A 309 22.23 -16.92 -2.55
CA LYS A 309 21.48 -17.49 -1.43
C LYS A 309 21.94 -16.92 -0.09
N ARG A 310 20.97 -16.67 0.77
CA ARG A 310 21.18 -16.28 2.17
C ARG A 310 20.79 -17.43 3.07
N THR A 311 21.64 -17.73 4.05
CA THR A 311 21.34 -18.67 5.12
C THR A 311 20.88 -17.91 6.35
N PHE A 312 19.93 -18.49 7.08
CA PHE A 312 19.47 -17.94 8.36
C PHE A 312 19.16 -19.09 9.32
N THR A 313 19.25 -18.83 10.62
CA THR A 313 18.84 -19.80 11.62
C THR A 313 17.38 -19.53 11.97
N GLY A 314 16.51 -20.52 11.70
CA GLY A 314 15.11 -20.52 12.08
C GLY A 314 14.92 -20.58 13.60
N ARG A 315 13.70 -20.29 14.05
CA ARG A 315 13.35 -20.29 15.49
C ARG A 315 13.44 -21.67 16.15
N ASP A 316 13.38 -22.73 15.36
CA ASP A 316 13.57 -24.12 15.75
C ASP A 316 15.05 -24.55 15.77
N GLY A 317 15.98 -23.62 15.50
CA GLY A 317 17.41 -23.89 15.38
C GLY A 317 17.82 -24.52 14.05
N GLN A 318 16.87 -24.76 13.12
CA GLN A 318 17.18 -25.28 11.79
C GLN A 318 17.75 -24.19 10.90
N GLN A 319 18.74 -24.52 10.07
CA GLN A 319 19.23 -23.60 9.06
C GLN A 319 18.26 -23.56 7.88
N GLY A 320 17.71 -22.38 7.61
CA GLY A 320 16.95 -22.07 6.41
C GLY A 320 17.83 -21.45 5.33
N VAL A 321 17.43 -21.65 4.08
CA VAL A 321 18.05 -21.04 2.90
C VAL A 321 16.99 -20.24 2.14
N VAL A 322 17.30 -19.00 1.78
CA VAL A 322 16.47 -18.15 0.92
C VAL A 322 17.28 -17.79 -0.31
N GLY A 323 16.73 -18.06 -1.50
CA GLY A 323 17.37 -17.63 -2.75
C GLY A 323 17.23 -16.12 -2.99
N PRO A 324 18.01 -15.57 -3.93
CA PRO A 324 17.93 -14.17 -4.30
C PRO A 324 16.61 -13.84 -5.00
N ASP A 325 16.25 -12.55 -4.99
CA ASP A 325 15.20 -12.03 -5.86
C ASP A 325 15.83 -11.73 -7.23
N VAL A 326 15.15 -12.06 -8.33
CA VAL A 326 15.68 -11.95 -9.70
C VAL A 326 14.60 -11.46 -10.67
N ILE A 327 15.03 -10.81 -11.75
CA ILE A 327 14.26 -10.52 -12.95
C ILE A 327 14.75 -11.46 -14.05
N VAL A 328 13.82 -12.21 -14.64
CA VAL A 328 14.11 -13.07 -15.79
C VAL A 328 13.29 -12.65 -16.99
N ARG A 329 13.90 -12.73 -18.17
CA ARG A 329 13.20 -12.60 -19.45
C ARG A 329 12.96 -13.97 -20.04
N GLY A 330 11.73 -14.23 -20.46
CA GLY A 330 11.39 -15.50 -21.10
C GLY A 330 10.16 -15.43 -21.98
N THR A 331 9.95 -16.49 -22.75
CA THR A 331 8.74 -16.72 -23.53
C THR A 331 7.82 -17.66 -22.77
N VAL A 332 6.56 -17.27 -22.61
CA VAL A 332 5.55 -18.08 -21.91
C VAL A 332 5.24 -19.34 -22.72
N THR A 333 5.45 -20.52 -22.13
CA THR A 333 5.09 -21.79 -22.76
C THR A 333 3.77 -22.32 -22.25
N ARG A 334 3.48 -22.10 -20.96
CA ARG A 334 2.28 -22.55 -20.28
C ARG A 334 1.87 -21.52 -19.25
N MET A 335 0.57 -21.42 -19.01
CA MET A 335 0.03 -20.60 -17.94
C MET A 335 -1.26 -21.21 -17.45
N ASN A 336 -1.54 -21.04 -16.16
CA ASN A 336 -2.80 -21.36 -15.55
C ASN A 336 -3.34 -20.09 -14.90
N THR A 337 -4.28 -19.45 -15.58
CA THR A 337 -4.97 -18.23 -15.17
C THR A 337 -6.19 -18.52 -14.30
N GLU A 338 -6.56 -19.80 -14.13
CA GLU A 338 -7.57 -20.24 -13.19
C GLU A 338 -6.90 -20.65 -11.87
N GLY A 339 -7.35 -20.04 -10.77
CA GLY A 339 -6.77 -20.28 -9.45
C GLY A 339 -6.97 -21.72 -9.02
N ARG A 340 -5.90 -22.38 -8.58
CA ARG A 340 -5.97 -23.69 -7.94
C ARG A 340 -6.02 -23.51 -6.44
N GLU A 341 -6.83 -24.29 -5.76
CA GLU A 341 -6.88 -24.30 -4.30
C GLU A 341 -5.49 -24.55 -3.71
N SER A 342 -5.13 -23.75 -2.70
CA SER A 342 -3.84 -23.84 -2.03
C SER A 342 -3.98 -23.43 -0.57
N GLU A 343 -3.71 -24.36 0.34
CA GLU A 343 -3.64 -24.11 1.78
C GLU A 343 -2.40 -23.28 2.19
N TRP A 344 -1.44 -23.13 1.27
CA TRP A 344 -0.16 -22.48 1.52
C TRP A 344 -0.15 -20.99 1.14
N ASP A 345 -1.16 -20.55 0.39
CA ASP A 345 -1.37 -19.16 -0.03
C ASP A 345 -2.40 -18.47 0.88
N GLU A 346 -2.14 -17.21 1.25
CA GLU A 346 -3.01 -16.43 2.14
C GLU A 346 -4.43 -16.26 1.58
N THR A 347 -4.57 -16.20 0.25
CA THR A 347 -5.87 -16.06 -0.42
C THR A 347 -6.58 -17.40 -0.66
N GLY A 348 -5.94 -18.52 -0.31
CA GLY A 348 -6.46 -19.87 -0.56
C GLY A 348 -6.29 -20.35 -2.01
N ARG A 349 -5.65 -19.58 -2.89
CA ARG A 349 -5.49 -19.91 -4.31
C ARG A 349 -4.11 -19.55 -4.86
N ASN A 350 -3.61 -20.35 -5.80
CA ASN A 350 -2.40 -20.05 -6.54
C ASN A 350 -2.57 -20.22 -8.05
N PHE A 351 -1.68 -19.56 -8.78
CA PHE A 351 -1.64 -19.56 -10.24
C PHE A 351 -0.22 -19.94 -10.68
N SER A 352 -0.03 -20.18 -11.97
CA SER A 352 1.30 -20.51 -12.47
C SER A 352 1.52 -20.03 -13.90
N LEU A 353 2.78 -19.73 -14.22
CA LEU A 353 3.26 -19.57 -15.58
C LEU A 353 4.60 -20.28 -15.73
N SER A 354 4.86 -20.84 -16.89
CA SER A 354 6.14 -21.44 -17.24
C SER A 354 6.78 -20.63 -18.35
N VAL A 355 8.05 -20.27 -18.17
CA VAL A 355 8.82 -19.50 -19.15
C VAL A 355 10.01 -20.28 -19.63
N THR A 356 10.39 -20.04 -20.88
CA THR A 356 11.56 -20.66 -21.50
C THR A 356 12.37 -19.62 -22.28
N SER A 357 13.55 -20.01 -22.74
CA SER A 357 14.33 -19.28 -23.73
C SER A 357 15.01 -20.27 -24.67
N LEU A 358 15.35 -19.82 -25.88
CA LEU A 358 16.09 -20.65 -26.83
C LEU A 358 17.40 -21.19 -26.24
N HIS A 359 18.10 -20.37 -25.44
CA HIS A 359 19.34 -20.80 -24.79
C HIS A 359 19.09 -21.92 -23.78
N LEU A 360 18.04 -21.80 -22.96
CA LEU A 360 17.66 -22.84 -22.01
C LEU A 360 17.26 -24.14 -22.73
N GLN A 361 16.45 -24.06 -23.79
CA GLN A 361 16.02 -25.22 -24.58
C GLN A 361 17.16 -25.94 -25.30
N ASN A 362 18.25 -25.23 -25.62
CA ASN A 362 19.44 -25.85 -26.21
C ASN A 362 20.35 -26.50 -25.17
N LYS A 363 20.27 -26.09 -23.89
CA LYS A 363 21.08 -26.61 -22.79
C LYS A 363 20.40 -27.77 -22.06
N GLU A 364 19.07 -27.74 -21.99
CA GLU A 364 18.25 -28.64 -21.18
C GLU A 364 17.13 -29.25 -22.02
N GLU A 365 16.71 -30.46 -21.66
CA GLU A 365 15.59 -31.17 -22.32
C GLU A 365 14.38 -31.32 -21.39
N GLY A 366 13.21 -31.59 -21.99
CA GLY A 366 11.99 -31.92 -21.24
C GLY A 366 11.54 -30.81 -20.29
N ARG A 367 11.27 -31.15 -19.03
CA ARG A 367 10.77 -30.19 -18.02
C ARG A 367 11.81 -29.17 -17.55
N ARG A 368 13.10 -29.46 -17.72
CA ARG A 368 14.21 -28.56 -17.35
C ARG A 368 14.43 -27.45 -18.38
N ALA A 369 13.87 -27.62 -19.58
CA ALA A 369 13.82 -26.59 -20.61
C ALA A 369 12.83 -25.46 -20.29
N GLU A 370 12.12 -25.52 -19.16
CA GLU A 370 11.15 -24.52 -18.71
C GLU A 370 11.37 -24.20 -17.23
N VAL A 371 11.17 -22.93 -16.85
CA VAL A 371 11.20 -22.49 -15.45
C VAL A 371 9.77 -22.18 -15.02
N VAL A 372 9.31 -22.86 -13.97
CA VAL A 372 7.97 -22.67 -13.42
C VAL A 372 7.98 -21.52 -12.43
N GLY A 373 7.10 -20.54 -12.66
CA GLY A 373 6.77 -19.46 -11.75
C GLY A 373 5.42 -19.72 -11.07
N TRP A 374 5.42 -19.69 -9.73
CA TRP A 374 4.22 -19.73 -8.91
C TRP A 374 3.79 -18.32 -8.55
N VAL A 375 2.57 -17.98 -8.92
CA VAL A 375 1.97 -16.67 -8.68
C VAL A 375 0.98 -16.81 -7.53
N SER A 376 1.15 -16.01 -6.47
CA SER A 376 0.23 -15.98 -5.33
C SER A 376 -1.10 -15.32 -5.72
N GLY A 377 -2.16 -15.59 -4.97
CA GLY A 377 -3.43 -14.90 -5.24
C GLY A 377 -3.34 -13.40 -4.98
N ALA A 378 -2.57 -12.96 -3.99
CA ALA A 378 -2.33 -11.53 -3.78
C ALA A 378 -1.58 -10.88 -4.95
N CYS A 379 -0.56 -11.54 -5.51
CA CYS A 379 0.10 -11.06 -6.73
C CYS A 379 -0.90 -10.99 -7.89
N ASN A 380 -1.74 -12.01 -8.06
CA ASN A 380 -2.77 -12.02 -9.09
C ASN A 380 -3.72 -10.81 -8.96
N ASP A 381 -4.24 -10.60 -7.76
CA ASP A 381 -5.31 -9.64 -7.50
C ASP A 381 -4.82 -8.18 -7.50
N LEU A 382 -3.55 -7.96 -7.16
CA LEU A 382 -2.99 -6.61 -6.97
C LEU A 382 -2.10 -6.14 -8.13
N THR A 383 -1.72 -7.03 -9.06
CA THR A 383 -0.75 -6.70 -10.13
C THR A 383 -1.14 -7.18 -11.52
N HIS A 384 -2.24 -7.95 -11.66
CA HIS A 384 -2.73 -8.49 -12.94
C HIS A 384 -1.65 -9.18 -13.81
N PRO A 385 -0.90 -10.16 -13.27
CA PRO A 385 0.31 -10.70 -13.90
C PRO A 385 0.07 -11.46 -15.20
N PHE A 386 -1.18 -11.72 -15.60
CA PHE A 386 -1.56 -12.38 -16.85
C PHE A 386 -2.10 -11.42 -17.91
N HIS A 387 -2.02 -10.11 -17.63
CA HIS A 387 -2.55 -9.07 -18.49
C HIS A 387 -1.47 -8.08 -18.91
N PHE A 388 -1.81 -7.24 -19.87
CA PHE A 388 -1.04 -6.09 -20.30
C PHE A 388 -1.98 -4.93 -20.62
N ARG A 389 -1.51 -3.71 -20.43
CA ARG A 389 -2.25 -2.51 -20.85
C ARG A 389 -1.88 -2.15 -22.28
N ASP A 390 -2.86 -2.01 -23.15
CA ASP A 390 -2.61 -1.57 -24.53
C ASP A 390 -2.37 -0.05 -24.62
N VAL A 391 -2.31 0.48 -25.84
CA VAL A 391 -2.01 1.89 -26.10
C VAL A 391 -3.08 2.84 -25.54
N ASP A 392 -4.29 2.36 -25.35
CA ASP A 392 -5.42 3.12 -24.81
C ASP A 392 -5.57 2.91 -23.28
N GLY A 393 -4.66 2.12 -22.69
CA GLY A 393 -4.65 1.81 -21.25
C GLY A 393 -5.58 0.66 -20.86
N GLU A 394 -6.25 0.01 -21.82
CA GLU A 394 -7.16 -1.09 -21.59
C GLU A 394 -6.39 -2.38 -21.24
N LEU A 395 -6.90 -3.12 -20.25
CA LEU A 395 -6.26 -4.32 -19.75
C LEU A 395 -6.69 -5.56 -20.56
N TRP A 396 -5.73 -6.21 -21.22
CA TRP A 396 -5.95 -7.39 -22.06
C TRP A 396 -5.16 -8.59 -21.57
N GLY A 397 -5.77 -9.77 -21.58
CA GLY A 397 -5.08 -11.03 -21.28
C GLY A 397 -4.05 -11.37 -22.37
N TYR A 398 -2.84 -11.76 -21.97
CA TYR A 398 -1.86 -12.32 -22.89
C TYR A 398 -1.84 -13.86 -22.79
N GLY A 399 -1.55 -14.51 -23.92
CA GLY A 399 -1.46 -15.95 -24.04
C GLY A 399 -0.03 -16.47 -24.11
N GLN A 400 0.08 -17.79 -24.34
CA GLN A 400 1.34 -18.45 -24.62
C GLN A 400 2.05 -17.81 -25.82
N ARG A 401 3.38 -17.97 -25.88
CA ARG A 401 4.32 -17.32 -26.84
C ARG A 401 4.58 -15.83 -26.59
N SER A 402 3.88 -15.20 -25.64
CA SER A 402 4.20 -13.84 -25.19
C SER A 402 5.59 -13.81 -24.56
N SER A 403 6.35 -12.74 -24.83
CA SER A 403 7.61 -12.50 -24.12
C SER A 403 7.33 -11.67 -22.87
N VAL A 404 7.75 -12.16 -21.72
CA VAL A 404 7.48 -11.55 -20.42
C VAL A 404 8.78 -11.27 -19.66
N LEU A 405 8.72 -10.31 -18.74
CA LEU A 405 9.66 -10.13 -17.65
C LEU A 405 8.98 -10.64 -16.38
N VAL A 406 9.64 -11.53 -15.66
CA VAL A 406 9.13 -12.09 -14.40
C VAL A 406 10.06 -11.67 -13.29
N TYR A 407 9.53 -10.95 -12.31
CA TYR A 407 10.23 -10.65 -11.07
C TYR A 407 9.76 -11.61 -9.98
N GLY A 408 10.71 -12.25 -9.31
CA GLY A 408 10.37 -13.23 -8.28
C GLY A 408 11.57 -13.73 -7.49
N ARG A 409 11.27 -14.44 -6.40
CA ARG A 409 12.27 -15.10 -5.59
C ARG A 409 12.66 -16.45 -6.18
N LEU A 410 13.95 -16.63 -6.39
CA LEU A 410 14.50 -17.87 -6.89
C LEU A 410 14.51 -18.97 -5.83
N LYS A 411 14.08 -20.16 -6.23
CA LYS A 411 14.10 -21.37 -5.41
C LYS A 411 14.64 -22.53 -6.25
N LEU A 412 15.29 -23.46 -5.60
CA LEU A 412 15.64 -24.74 -6.20
C LEU A 412 14.66 -25.81 -5.72
N ARG A 413 14.09 -26.55 -6.67
CA ARG A 413 13.28 -27.73 -6.39
C ARG A 413 14.11 -28.97 -6.66
N VAL A 414 14.21 -29.84 -5.67
CA VAL A 414 14.78 -31.18 -5.86
C VAL A 414 13.63 -32.15 -6.11
N GLN A 415 13.66 -32.82 -7.25
CA GLN A 415 12.72 -33.88 -7.61
C GLN A 415 13.50 -35.04 -8.21
N ASP A 416 13.29 -36.25 -7.68
CA ASP A 416 13.92 -37.49 -8.17
C ASP A 416 15.47 -37.41 -8.23
N GLY A 417 16.08 -36.65 -7.31
CA GLY A 417 17.53 -36.44 -7.24
C GLY A 417 18.05 -35.35 -8.19
N GLU A 418 17.19 -34.79 -9.04
CA GLU A 418 17.53 -33.67 -9.92
C GLU A 418 17.07 -32.34 -9.33
N THR A 419 17.93 -31.34 -9.45
CA THR A 419 17.61 -29.97 -9.05
C THR A 419 17.11 -29.21 -10.27
N SER A 420 16.07 -28.39 -10.08
CA SER A 420 15.49 -27.53 -11.11
C SER A 420 15.13 -26.16 -10.53
N PRO A 421 15.46 -25.06 -11.22
CA PRO A 421 15.03 -23.72 -10.82
C PRO A 421 13.51 -23.53 -10.88
N GLN A 422 12.96 -22.81 -9.90
CA GLN A 422 11.58 -22.31 -9.91
C GLN A 422 11.52 -20.91 -9.29
N LEU A 423 10.47 -20.15 -9.61
CA LEU A 423 10.26 -18.80 -9.08
C LEU A 423 9.01 -18.76 -8.19
N SER A 424 9.11 -18.07 -7.06
CA SER A 424 7.95 -17.47 -6.41
C SER A 424 7.78 -16.06 -6.98
N VAL A 425 6.78 -15.89 -7.83
CA VAL A 425 6.56 -14.68 -8.63
C VAL A 425 5.93 -13.61 -7.76
N PHE A 426 6.50 -12.41 -7.82
CA PHE A 426 5.96 -11.20 -7.19
C PHE A 426 5.28 -10.29 -8.21
N GLY A 427 5.72 -10.30 -9.47
CA GLY A 427 5.11 -9.52 -10.54
C GLY A 427 5.57 -9.99 -11.91
N VAL A 428 4.75 -9.70 -12.91
CA VAL A 428 5.02 -10.02 -14.32
C VAL A 428 4.69 -8.79 -15.17
N TYR A 429 5.57 -8.50 -16.12
CA TYR A 429 5.36 -7.43 -17.10
C TYR A 429 5.44 -7.99 -18.51
N THR A 430 4.58 -7.50 -19.40
CA THR A 430 4.74 -7.67 -20.84
C THR A 430 4.38 -6.38 -21.57
N ASP A 431 5.06 -6.16 -22.68
CA ASP A 431 4.80 -5.05 -23.60
C ASP A 431 3.72 -5.50 -24.60
N PRO A 432 2.72 -4.65 -24.92
CA PRO A 432 1.71 -4.92 -25.96
C PRO A 432 2.28 -5.47 -27.27
N LYS A 433 3.45 -4.97 -27.71
CA LYS A 433 4.12 -5.36 -28.96
C LYS A 433 4.75 -6.75 -28.87
N LYS A 434 4.89 -7.29 -27.65
CA LYS A 434 5.51 -8.59 -27.35
C LYS A 434 4.50 -9.60 -26.80
N ALA A 435 3.26 -9.17 -26.56
CA ALA A 435 2.16 -9.98 -26.10
C ALA A 435 1.40 -10.61 -27.28
N TRP A 436 1.15 -11.91 -27.19
CA TRP A 436 0.14 -12.56 -28.01
C TRP A 436 -1.17 -12.43 -27.25
N ARG A 437 -2.14 -11.68 -27.79
CA ARG A 437 -3.46 -11.57 -27.15
C ARG A 437 -4.04 -12.97 -26.94
N GLN A 438 -4.47 -13.26 -25.72
CA GLN A 438 -5.20 -14.49 -25.46
C GLN A 438 -6.48 -14.41 -26.29
N ALA A 439 -6.74 -15.43 -27.11
CA ALA A 439 -8.02 -15.54 -27.77
C ALA A 439 -9.06 -15.63 -26.63
N GLY A 440 -9.86 -14.57 -26.44
CA GLY A 440 -11.09 -14.72 -25.68
C GLY A 440 -11.82 -15.90 -26.29
N GLY A 441 -12.29 -16.83 -25.45
CA GLY A 441 -13.20 -17.86 -25.94
C GLY A 441 -14.27 -17.12 -26.74
N GLY A 442 -14.34 -17.41 -28.05
CA GLY A 442 -15.39 -16.83 -28.88
C GLY A 442 -16.70 -17.09 -28.18
N ASP A 443 -17.58 -16.10 -28.14
CA ASP A 443 -18.93 -16.30 -27.62
C ASP A 443 -19.53 -17.49 -28.39
N THR A 444 -19.63 -18.66 -27.75
CA THR A 444 -20.26 -19.84 -28.34
C THR A 444 -21.78 -19.77 -28.21
N GLY A 445 -22.32 -18.62 -27.78
CA GLY A 445 -23.73 -18.33 -27.77
C GLY A 445 -24.31 -18.38 -29.18
N ALA A 446 -25.56 -18.84 -29.28
CA ALA A 446 -26.30 -18.85 -30.54
C ALA A 446 -26.51 -17.44 -31.13
N ALA A 447 -26.35 -16.39 -30.31
CA ALA A 447 -26.48 -14.98 -30.70
C ALA A 447 -25.44 -14.51 -31.74
N GLN A 448 -24.38 -15.27 -32.00
CA GLN A 448 -23.41 -14.95 -33.05
C GLN A 448 -23.90 -15.33 -34.47
N PHE A 449 -25.00 -16.08 -34.58
CA PHE A 449 -25.57 -16.55 -35.85
C PHE A 449 -26.87 -15.86 -36.24
N ASP A 450 -27.30 -14.84 -35.47
CA ASP A 450 -28.52 -14.05 -35.73
C ASP A 450 -28.24 -12.72 -36.45
#